data_AF-A0A7K3NMS6-F1
#
_entry.id   AF-A0A7K3NMS6-F1
#
_cell.length_a   1.000
_cell.length_b   1.000
_cell.length_c   1.000
_cell.angle_alpha   90.00
_cell.angle_beta   90.00
_cell.angle_gamma   90.00
#
_symmetry.space_group_name_H-M   'P 1'
#
loop_
_entity.id
_entity.type
_entity.pdbx_description
1 polymer ?
#
loop_
_entity_poly.entity_id
_entity_poly.type
_entity_poly.pdbx_seq_one_letter_code
_entity_poly.pdbx_strand_id
1 'polypeptide(L)'
;MKVEPIIDLKNIKSIKKLLADQPRNRLLFTMGVNSGLRVQDILALKVSDVKYCKIGDRVCLKEKKTGKENIFIMNKEIKSALAEHLATSKLEDEHFLFKSRKGKNYPLTTYAVTMMVQRWCDEINLQGNFGAHTLRKTWCYHQRKTFGVSWELLAKRLNHSSPSITRRYLGVQDEEVEEILLNAL
;
A
#
# COMPACT_ATOMS: atom_id res chain seq x y z
N MET A 1 0.09 -6.24 18.25
CA MET A 1 -0.75 -5.02 18.20
C MET A 1 -1.33 -4.85 16.80
N LYS A 2 -2.61 -4.52 16.69
CA LYS A 2 -3.34 -4.35 15.41
C LYS A 2 -3.14 -2.90 14.97
N VAL A 3 -2.47 -2.67 13.84
CA VAL A 3 -2.33 -1.31 13.26
C VAL A 3 -3.60 -0.87 12.55
N GLU A 4 -3.77 0.43 12.35
CA GLU A 4 -4.99 1.06 11.82
C GLU A 4 -4.81 1.55 10.37
N PRO A 5 -5.89 1.69 9.57
CA PRO A 5 -5.86 2.39 8.29
C PRO A 5 -5.81 3.92 8.47
N ILE A 6 -5.31 4.65 7.47
CA ILE A 6 -5.48 6.10 7.38
C ILE A 6 -6.83 6.35 6.69
N ILE A 7 -7.81 6.89 7.43
CA ILE A 7 -9.20 7.01 6.97
C ILE A 7 -9.45 8.32 6.22
N ASP A 8 -8.93 9.44 6.73
CA ASP A 8 -9.15 10.75 6.09
C ASP A 8 -8.22 10.93 4.87
N LEU A 9 -8.84 11.22 3.72
CA LEU A 9 -8.12 11.55 2.49
C LEU A 9 -7.21 12.77 2.63
N LYS A 10 -7.52 13.71 3.54
CA LYS A 10 -6.65 14.84 3.87
C LYS A 10 -5.31 14.35 4.44
N ASN A 11 -5.31 13.36 5.33
CA ASN A 11 -4.08 12.80 5.90
C ASN A 11 -3.24 12.08 4.84
N ILE A 12 -3.87 11.35 3.93
CA ILE A 12 -3.17 10.74 2.78
C ILE A 12 -2.51 11.82 1.91
N LYS A 13 -3.21 12.92 1.63
CA LYS A 13 -2.67 14.07 0.87
C LYS A 13 -1.53 14.76 1.62
N SER A 14 -1.67 14.97 2.93
CA SER A 14 -0.63 15.56 3.78
C SER A 14 0.64 14.71 3.79
N ILE A 15 0.54 13.38 3.93
CA ILE A 15 1.70 12.48 3.85
C ILE A 15 2.33 12.52 2.45
N LYS A 16 1.53 12.52 1.38
CA LYS A 16 2.08 12.67 0.02
C LYS A 16 2.85 13.99 -0.16
N LYS A 17 2.36 15.08 0.42
CA LYS A 17 3.02 16.41 0.39
C LYS A 17 4.30 16.41 1.22
N LEU A 18 4.28 15.83 2.41
CA LEU A 18 5.44 15.64 3.29
C LEU A 18 6.58 14.88 2.59
N LEU A 19 6.23 13.97 1.68
CA LEU A 19 7.17 13.14 0.93
C LEU A 19 7.56 13.71 -0.43
N ALA A 20 7.20 14.96 -0.76
CA ALA A 20 7.48 15.57 -2.06
C ALA A 20 8.98 15.50 -2.42
N ASP A 21 9.87 15.82 -1.47
CA ASP A 21 11.32 15.80 -1.66
C ASP A 21 11.96 14.42 -1.41
N GLN A 22 11.14 13.38 -1.23
CA GLN A 22 11.59 12.00 -0.99
C GLN A 22 10.94 11.03 -1.98
N PRO A 23 11.29 11.07 -3.29
CA PRO A 23 10.58 10.33 -4.34
C PRO A 23 10.43 8.83 -4.08
N ARG A 24 11.48 8.16 -3.59
CA ARG A 24 11.42 6.73 -3.21
C ARG A 24 10.35 6.45 -2.17
N ASN A 25 10.29 7.29 -1.14
CA ASN A 25 9.37 7.13 -0.02
C ASN A 25 7.93 7.48 -0.46
N ARG A 26 7.78 8.52 -1.29
CA ARG A 26 6.51 8.90 -1.91
C ARG A 26 5.96 7.79 -2.79
N LEU A 27 6.80 7.16 -3.60
CA LEU A 27 6.44 6.00 -4.41
C LEU A 27 6.02 4.82 -3.52
N LEU A 28 6.79 4.50 -2.47
CA LEU A 28 6.48 3.41 -1.55
C LEU A 28 5.11 3.61 -0.88
N PHE A 29 4.86 4.81 -0.36
CA PHE A 29 3.57 5.17 0.23
C PHE A 29 2.45 5.05 -0.81
N THR A 30 2.65 5.63 -1.99
CA THR A 30 1.67 5.62 -3.08
C THR A 30 1.31 4.20 -3.50
N MET A 31 2.29 3.33 -3.78
CA MET A 31 2.03 1.92 -4.09
C MET A 31 1.35 1.20 -2.93
N GLY A 32 1.76 1.47 -1.69
CA GLY A 32 1.18 0.85 -0.51
C GLY A 32 -0.32 1.11 -0.37
N VAL A 33 -0.75 2.36 -0.59
CA VAL A 33 -2.16 2.77 -0.46
C VAL A 33 -2.98 2.63 -1.75
N ASN A 34 -2.36 2.22 -2.88
CA ASN A 34 -3.05 2.05 -4.17
C ASN A 34 -3.04 0.63 -4.73
N SER A 35 -2.20 -0.27 -4.23
CA SER A 35 -2.07 -1.62 -4.80
C SER A 35 -2.83 -2.68 -4.01
N GLY A 36 -2.98 -2.55 -2.69
CA GLY A 36 -3.49 -3.62 -1.84
C GLY A 36 -2.50 -4.78 -1.63
N LEU A 37 -1.24 -4.67 -2.06
CA LEU A 37 -0.19 -5.67 -1.84
C LEU A 37 0.36 -5.62 -0.40
N ARG A 38 1.03 -6.70 0.04
CA ARG A 38 1.79 -6.64 1.30
C ARG A 38 3.08 -5.88 1.04
N VAL A 39 3.55 -5.18 2.06
CA VAL A 39 4.80 -4.39 1.96
C VAL A 39 5.97 -5.24 1.49
N GLN A 40 6.16 -6.47 2.00
CA GLN A 40 7.31 -7.28 1.56
C GLN A 40 7.26 -7.60 0.06
N ASP A 41 6.05 -7.73 -0.52
CA ASP A 41 5.88 -8.07 -1.93
C ASP A 41 6.16 -6.83 -2.79
N ILE A 42 5.77 -5.63 -2.31
CA ILE A 42 6.16 -4.34 -2.92
C ILE A 42 7.68 -4.16 -2.89
N LEU A 43 8.32 -4.46 -1.75
CA LEU A 43 9.77 -4.31 -1.57
C LEU A 43 10.59 -5.31 -2.39
N ALA A 44 9.99 -6.40 -2.85
CA ALA A 44 10.64 -7.39 -3.70
C ALA A 44 10.72 -6.97 -5.18
N LEU A 45 9.99 -5.93 -5.60
CA LEU A 45 9.99 -5.46 -6.98
C LEU A 45 11.35 -4.90 -7.38
N LYS A 46 11.78 -5.25 -8.60
CA LYS A 46 12.91 -4.65 -9.29
C LYS A 46 12.45 -3.54 -10.24
N VAL A 47 13.41 -2.75 -10.69
CA VAL A 47 13.16 -1.71 -11.70
C VAL A 47 12.63 -2.32 -13.00
N SER A 48 13.23 -3.43 -13.46
CA SER A 48 12.79 -4.17 -14.65
C SER A 48 11.31 -4.54 -14.64
N ASP A 49 10.74 -4.79 -13.46
CA ASP A 49 9.37 -5.29 -13.30
C ASP A 49 8.32 -4.20 -13.59
N VAL A 50 8.71 -2.92 -13.53
CA VAL A 50 7.75 -1.80 -13.55
C VAL A 50 8.13 -0.65 -14.50
N LYS A 51 9.42 -0.48 -14.84
CA LYS A 51 9.93 0.68 -15.58
C LYS A 51 9.20 0.89 -16.90
N TYR A 52 9.01 -0.20 -17.65
CA TYR A 52 8.42 -0.18 -18.99
C TYR A 52 6.89 -0.30 -19.02
N CYS A 53 6.25 -0.51 -17.86
CA CYS A 53 4.80 -0.64 -17.78
C CYS A 53 4.09 0.69 -18.07
N LYS A 54 3.01 0.63 -18.82
CA LYS A 54 2.09 1.74 -19.13
C LYS A 54 0.94 1.76 -18.14
N ILE A 55 0.19 2.87 -18.13
CA ILE A 55 -1.03 2.97 -17.32
C ILE A 55 -2.02 1.91 -17.80
N GLY A 56 -2.56 1.13 -16.87
CA GLY A 56 -3.47 0.02 -17.14
C GLY A 56 -2.80 -1.36 -17.24
N ASP A 57 -1.47 -1.41 -17.35
CA ASP A 57 -0.76 -2.69 -17.45
C ASP A 57 -0.87 -3.49 -16.16
N ARG A 58 -0.92 -4.81 -16.34
CA ARG A 58 -0.89 -5.80 -15.25
C ARG A 58 0.56 -6.12 -14.92
N VAL A 59 0.96 -5.89 -13.68
CA VAL A 59 2.26 -6.32 -13.15
C VAL A 59 2.05 -7.57 -12.32
N CYS A 60 2.63 -8.69 -12.75
CA CYS A 60 2.56 -9.98 -12.06
C CYS A 60 3.71 -10.14 -11.07
N LEU A 61 3.43 -10.75 -9.91
CA LEU A 61 4.43 -11.05 -8.88
C LEU A 61 4.05 -12.31 -8.11
N LYS A 62 5.04 -12.92 -7.47
CA LYS A 62 4.83 -14.06 -6.58
C LYS A 62 4.90 -13.60 -5.14
N GLU A 63 3.85 -13.83 -4.36
CA GLU A 63 3.81 -13.45 -2.95
C GLU A 63 4.87 -14.22 -2.16
N LYS A 64 5.73 -13.52 -1.45
CA LYS A 64 6.83 -14.17 -0.73
C LYS A 64 6.35 -15.01 0.47
N LYS A 65 5.17 -14.72 1.02
CA LYS A 65 4.61 -15.45 2.19
C LYS A 65 3.90 -16.75 1.79
N THR A 66 3.13 -16.70 0.71
CA THR A 66 2.22 -17.80 0.34
C THR A 66 2.69 -18.55 -0.90
N GLY A 67 3.61 -17.98 -1.68
CA GLY A 67 4.03 -18.51 -2.97
C GLY A 67 2.99 -18.35 -4.08
N LYS A 68 1.82 -17.76 -3.80
CA LYS A 68 0.75 -17.56 -4.79
C LYS A 68 1.10 -16.43 -5.74
N GLU A 69 0.65 -16.55 -6.98
CA GLU A 69 0.68 -15.44 -7.92
C GLU A 69 -0.30 -14.34 -7.47
N ASN A 70 0.14 -13.11 -7.62
CA ASN A 70 -0.66 -11.92 -7.40
C ASN A 70 -0.33 -10.91 -8.51
N ILE A 71 -1.22 -9.94 -8.69
CA ILE A 71 -1.02 -8.86 -9.64
C ILE A 71 -1.28 -7.52 -8.97
N PHE A 72 -0.85 -6.44 -9.59
CA PHE A 72 -1.45 -5.13 -9.42
C PHE A 72 -1.54 -4.41 -10.77
N ILE A 73 -2.39 -3.39 -10.83
CA ILE A 73 -2.54 -2.55 -12.02
C ILE A 73 -1.68 -1.31 -11.86
N MET A 74 -0.91 -0.99 -12.89
CA MET A 74 -0.17 0.26 -12.98
C MET A 74 -1.16 1.42 -13.19
N ASN A 75 -1.68 2.00 -12.11
CA ASN A 75 -2.59 3.14 -12.20
C ASN A 75 -1.82 4.46 -12.39
N LYS A 76 -2.55 5.54 -12.68
CA LYS A 76 -1.98 6.87 -12.94
C LYS A 76 -1.11 7.38 -11.78
N GLU A 77 -1.56 7.22 -10.54
CA GLU A 77 -0.85 7.67 -9.34
C GLU A 77 0.49 6.93 -9.16
N ILE A 78 0.48 5.60 -9.31
CA ILE A 78 1.70 4.79 -9.21
C ILE A 78 2.65 5.15 -10.35
N LYS A 79 2.16 5.29 -11.59
CA LYS A 79 3.02 5.62 -12.74
C LYS A 79 3.68 6.99 -12.58
N SER A 80 2.94 7.98 -12.10
CA SER A 80 3.47 9.33 -11.84
C SER A 80 4.57 9.30 -10.78
N ALA A 81 4.30 8.69 -9.61
CA ALA A 81 5.30 8.59 -8.54
C ALA A 81 6.52 7.74 -8.94
N LEU A 82 6.31 6.73 -9.80
CA LEU A 82 7.39 5.90 -10.33
C LEU A 82 8.31 6.72 -11.24
N ALA A 83 7.73 7.54 -12.13
CA ALA A 83 8.51 8.41 -13.01
C ALA A 83 9.35 9.40 -12.21
N GLU A 84 8.80 10.04 -11.17
CA GLU A 84 9.55 10.95 -10.29
C GLU A 84 10.72 10.24 -9.59
N HIS A 85 10.51 9.02 -9.09
CA HIS A 85 11.55 8.24 -8.43
C HIS A 85 12.65 7.79 -9.40
N LEU A 86 12.30 7.33 -10.60
CA LEU A 86 13.28 6.91 -11.60
C LEU A 86 14.05 8.10 -12.18
N ALA A 87 13.43 9.28 -12.32
CA ALA A 87 14.11 10.47 -12.82
C ALA A 87 15.22 10.98 -11.89
N THR A 88 15.10 10.72 -10.59
CA THR A 88 16.04 11.21 -9.56
C THR A 88 16.99 10.13 -9.05
N SER A 89 16.80 8.87 -9.45
CA SER A 89 17.57 7.74 -8.95
C SER A 89 18.53 7.18 -10.01
N LYS A 90 19.72 6.75 -9.58
CA LYS A 90 20.69 6.04 -10.43
C LYS A 90 20.48 4.53 -10.32
N LEU A 91 19.26 4.06 -10.58
CA LEU A 91 18.91 2.64 -10.50
C LEU A 91 18.93 2.00 -11.89
N GLU A 92 19.59 0.86 -11.99
CA GLU A 92 19.58 -0.03 -13.17
C GLU A 92 18.48 -1.09 -13.04
N ASP A 93 18.19 -1.80 -14.12
CA ASP A 93 17.02 -2.68 -14.24
C ASP A 93 17.03 -3.84 -13.21
N GLU A 94 18.20 -4.36 -12.84
CA GLU A 94 18.40 -5.41 -11.85
C GLU A 94 18.26 -4.96 -10.39
N HIS A 95 18.25 -3.64 -10.15
CA HIS A 95 18.16 -3.10 -8.80
C HIS A 95 16.76 -3.27 -8.22
N PHE A 96 16.69 -3.46 -6.90
CA PHE A 96 15.42 -3.34 -6.19
C PHE A 96 14.89 -1.92 -6.35
N LEU A 97 13.61 -1.79 -6.68
CA LEU A 97 12.93 -0.51 -6.83
C LEU A 97 13.03 0.32 -5.54
N PHE A 98 12.91 -0.37 -4.40
CA PHE A 98 13.05 0.19 -3.06
C PHE A 98 14.38 -0.23 -2.42
N LYS A 99 15.48 0.11 -3.09
CA LYS A 99 16.85 -0.14 -2.63
C LYS A 99 17.13 0.54 -1.27
N SER A 100 17.70 -0.22 -0.35
CA SER A 100 18.24 0.24 0.93
C SER A 100 19.49 1.08 0.70
N ARG A 101 19.75 2.02 1.62
CA ARG A 101 21.03 2.76 1.65
C ARG A 101 22.19 1.89 2.16
N LYS A 102 21.88 0.77 2.82
CA LYS A 102 22.86 -0.18 3.34
C LYS A 102 23.06 -1.34 2.36
N GLY A 103 24.32 -1.69 2.11
CA GLY A 103 24.71 -2.78 1.21
C GLY A 103 24.62 -2.41 -0.28
N LYS A 104 24.96 -3.36 -1.17
CA LYS A 104 25.10 -3.10 -2.61
C LYS A 104 23.78 -3.07 -3.38
N ASN A 105 22.84 -3.98 -3.11
CA ASN A 105 21.52 -4.07 -3.76
C ASN A 105 20.54 -4.87 -2.88
N TYR A 106 20.27 -4.40 -1.67
CA TYR A 106 19.26 -4.98 -0.80
C TYR A 106 17.99 -4.13 -0.80
N PRO A 107 16.79 -4.73 -0.71
CA PRO A 107 15.57 -3.96 -0.55
C PRO A 107 15.50 -3.38 0.87
N LEU A 108 14.63 -2.39 1.07
CA LEU A 108 14.21 -2.01 2.43
C LEU A 108 13.63 -3.23 3.16
N THR A 109 13.68 -3.20 4.49
CA THR A 109 13.03 -4.21 5.32
C THR A 109 11.63 -3.76 5.70
N THR A 110 10.73 -4.72 5.99
CA THR A 110 9.39 -4.41 6.51
C THR A 110 9.47 -3.58 7.80
N TYR A 111 10.46 -3.83 8.66
CA TYR A 111 10.70 -3.05 9.87
C TYR A 111 11.02 -1.59 9.55
N ALA A 112 11.91 -1.34 8.57
CA ALA A 112 12.21 0.02 8.13
C ALA A 112 10.94 0.73 7.62
N VAL A 113 10.10 0.04 6.85
CA VAL A 113 8.83 0.61 6.38
C VAL A 113 7.86 0.87 7.54
N THR A 114 7.80 0.01 8.56
CA THR A 114 7.01 0.28 9.77
C THR A 114 7.44 1.57 10.45
N MET A 115 8.74 1.75 10.69
CA MET A 115 9.27 2.98 11.30
C MET A 115 9.01 4.22 10.44
N MET A 116 9.11 4.08 9.11
CA MET A 116 8.81 5.17 8.19
C MET A 116 7.33 5.57 8.25
N VAL A 117 6.42 4.60 8.23
CA VAL A 117 4.97 4.87 8.31
C VAL A 117 4.59 5.53 9.63
N GLN A 118 5.13 5.05 10.76
CA GLN A 118 4.93 5.68 12.07
C GLN A 118 5.37 7.14 12.03
N ARG A 119 6.60 7.39 11.61
CA ARG A 119 7.15 8.74 11.47
C ARG A 119 6.30 9.64 10.58
N TRP A 120 5.82 9.16 9.43
CA TRP A 120 4.98 9.98 8.54
C TRP A 120 3.64 10.36 9.18
N CYS A 121 3.06 9.47 9.98
CA CYS A 121 1.83 9.74 10.70
C CYS A 121 2.08 10.71 11.87
N ASP A 122 3.17 10.52 12.60
CA ASP A 122 3.58 11.39 13.71
C ASP A 122 3.87 12.82 13.21
N GLU A 123 4.56 12.98 12.07
CA GLU A 123 4.89 14.30 11.49
C GLU A 123 3.65 15.11 11.05
N ILE A 124 2.50 14.44 10.85
CA ILE A 124 1.21 15.13 10.59
C ILE A 124 0.29 15.12 11.82
N ASN A 125 0.80 14.76 13.00
CA ASN A 125 0.07 14.63 14.26
C ASN A 125 -1.12 13.64 14.21
N LEU A 126 -1.07 12.65 13.32
CA LEU A 126 -2.11 11.64 13.23
C LEU A 126 -2.00 10.66 14.39
N GLN A 127 -3.01 10.67 15.26
CA GLN A 127 -3.09 9.77 16.42
C GLN A 127 -3.55 8.37 15.99
N GLY A 128 -2.98 7.35 16.63
CA GLY A 128 -3.33 5.94 16.39
C GLY A 128 -2.10 5.05 16.28
N ASN A 129 -2.32 3.76 16.04
CA ASN A 129 -1.23 2.80 15.88
C ASN A 129 -0.96 2.48 14.40
N PHE A 130 0.16 2.95 13.88
CA PHE A 130 0.50 2.80 12.46
C PHE A 130 1.74 1.94 12.21
N GLY A 131 1.83 1.36 11.01
CA GLY A 131 2.99 0.55 10.60
C GLY A 131 2.85 0.00 9.18
N ALA A 132 3.72 -0.93 8.77
CA ALA A 132 3.73 -1.41 7.37
C ALA A 132 2.37 -1.92 6.87
N HIS A 133 1.57 -2.58 7.73
CA HIS A 133 0.24 -3.06 7.37
C HIS A 133 -0.83 -1.96 7.22
N THR A 134 -0.60 -0.76 7.79
CA THR A 134 -1.48 0.41 7.61
C THR A 134 -1.68 0.73 6.15
N LEU A 135 -0.65 0.63 5.31
CA LEU A 135 -0.74 0.94 3.89
C LEU A 135 -1.78 0.07 3.17
N ARG A 136 -1.69 -1.26 3.37
CA ARG A 136 -2.63 -2.23 2.80
C ARG A 136 -4.03 -2.07 3.39
N LYS A 137 -4.14 -1.81 4.70
CA LYS A 137 -5.44 -1.55 5.35
C LYS A 137 -6.11 -0.28 4.84
N THR A 138 -5.33 0.77 4.61
CA THR A 138 -5.79 2.04 4.03
C THR A 138 -6.42 1.80 2.66
N TRP A 139 -5.73 1.05 1.79
CA TRP A 139 -6.30 0.64 0.51
C TRP A 139 -7.61 -0.15 0.69
N CYS A 140 -7.63 -1.17 1.56
CA CYS A 140 -8.83 -1.99 1.79
C CYS A 140 -10.02 -1.16 2.30
N TYR A 141 -9.77 -0.25 3.24
CA TYR A 141 -10.77 0.62 3.82
C TYR A 141 -11.43 1.48 2.74
N HIS A 142 -10.64 2.18 1.91
CA HIS A 142 -11.19 3.03 0.86
C HIS A 142 -11.91 2.26 -0.24
N GLN A 143 -11.41 1.08 -0.62
CA GLN A 143 -12.14 0.24 -1.58
C GLN A 143 -13.52 -0.15 -1.05
N ARG A 144 -13.62 -0.52 0.23
CA ARG A 144 -14.91 -0.85 0.86
C ARG A 144 -15.81 0.39 1.04
N LYS A 145 -15.31 1.41 1.75
CA LYS A 145 -16.13 2.55 2.22
C LYS A 145 -16.31 3.64 1.18
N THR A 146 -15.28 3.94 0.40
CA THR A 146 -15.33 5.04 -0.57
C THR A 146 -15.84 4.56 -1.92
N PHE A 147 -15.46 3.35 -2.35
CA PHE A 147 -15.82 2.82 -3.67
C PHE A 147 -16.89 1.73 -3.65
N GLY A 148 -17.40 1.34 -2.46
CA GLY A 148 -18.47 0.36 -2.33
C GLY A 148 -18.09 -1.07 -2.78
N VAL A 149 -16.80 -1.40 -2.81
CA VAL A 149 -16.34 -2.72 -3.28
C VAL A 149 -16.73 -3.80 -2.27
N SER A 150 -17.35 -4.88 -2.76
CA SER A 150 -17.81 -5.98 -1.91
C SER A 150 -16.65 -6.74 -1.28
N TRP A 151 -16.92 -7.32 -0.11
CA TRP A 151 -15.88 -7.97 0.68
C TRP A 151 -15.30 -9.21 -0.02
N GLU A 152 -16.09 -9.89 -0.86
CA GLU A 152 -15.69 -11.05 -1.67
C GLU A 152 -14.63 -10.64 -2.69
N LEU A 153 -14.84 -9.52 -3.38
CA LEU A 153 -13.88 -8.98 -4.35
C LEU A 153 -12.59 -8.56 -3.64
N LEU A 154 -12.69 -7.94 -2.45
CA LEU A 154 -11.53 -7.61 -1.64
C LEU A 154 -10.79 -8.87 -1.18
N ALA A 155 -11.49 -9.88 -0.69
CA ALA A 155 -10.88 -11.14 -0.25
C ALA A 155 -10.10 -11.82 -1.39
N LYS A 156 -10.71 -11.89 -2.58
CA LYS A 156 -10.09 -12.42 -3.81
C LYS A 156 -8.86 -11.60 -4.19
N ARG A 157 -8.98 -10.27 -4.25
CA ARG A 157 -7.88 -9.36 -4.59
C ARG A 157 -6.71 -9.46 -3.61
N LEU A 158 -6.99 -9.67 -2.33
CA LEU A 158 -6.00 -9.79 -1.27
C LEU A 158 -5.38 -11.20 -1.18
N ASN A 159 -5.81 -12.16 -2.01
CA ASN A 159 -5.38 -13.56 -1.97
C ASN A 159 -5.56 -14.21 -0.58
N HIS A 160 -6.63 -13.84 0.13
CA HIS A 160 -6.91 -14.41 1.45
C HIS A 160 -7.58 -15.78 1.30
N SER A 161 -7.05 -16.77 2.01
CA SER A 161 -7.57 -18.14 2.01
C SER A 161 -8.80 -18.34 2.89
N SER A 162 -9.14 -17.36 3.74
CA SER A 162 -10.33 -17.42 4.59
C SER A 162 -10.94 -16.04 4.83
N PRO A 163 -12.27 -15.95 5.02
CA PRO A 163 -12.95 -14.70 5.39
C PRO A 163 -12.44 -14.08 6.69
N SER A 164 -11.99 -14.92 7.65
CA SER A 164 -11.44 -14.45 8.93
C SER A 164 -10.19 -13.58 8.77
N ILE A 165 -9.38 -13.82 7.73
CA ILE A 165 -8.23 -12.97 7.41
C ILE A 165 -8.71 -11.64 6.86
N THR A 166 -9.66 -11.65 5.92
CA THR A 166 -10.23 -10.44 5.31
C THR A 166 -10.88 -9.54 6.35
N ARG A 167 -11.62 -10.09 7.32
CA ARG A 167 -12.24 -9.33 8.42
C ARG A 167 -11.25 -8.41 9.16
N ARG A 168 -9.99 -8.82 9.30
CA ARG A 168 -8.94 -8.00 9.95
C ARG A 168 -8.51 -6.78 9.14
N TYR A 169 -8.81 -6.75 7.84
CA TYR A 169 -8.46 -5.69 6.88
C TYR A 169 -9.65 -4.81 6.48
N LEU A 170 -10.89 -5.28 6.64
CA LEU A 170 -12.08 -4.49 6.28
C LEU A 170 -12.31 -3.27 7.19
N GLY A 171 -11.83 -3.34 8.43
CA GLY A 171 -11.97 -2.24 9.39
C GLY A 171 -13.43 -1.85 9.59
N VAL A 172 -14.30 -2.85 9.74
CA VAL A 172 -15.71 -2.65 10.11
C VAL A 172 -15.72 -2.12 11.53
N GLN A 173 -16.34 -0.96 11.72
CA GLN A 173 -16.56 -0.33 13.01
C GLN A 173 -17.97 -0.64 13.52
N ASP A 174 -18.16 -0.58 14.83
CA ASP A 174 -19.43 -0.93 15.47
C ASP A 174 -20.53 0.07 15.07
N GLU A 175 -20.19 1.35 14.88
CA GLU A 175 -21.13 2.38 14.40
C GLU A 175 -21.71 2.03 13.02
N GLU A 176 -20.92 1.38 12.15
CA GLU A 176 -21.43 0.93 10.85
C GLU A 176 -22.42 -0.23 10.99
N VAL A 177 -22.24 -1.07 12.01
CA VAL A 177 -23.17 -2.15 12.31
C VAL A 177 -24.47 -1.59 12.89
N GLU A 178 -24.40 -0.50 13.64
CA GLU A 178 -25.58 0.19 14.16
C GLU A 178 -26.33 0.94 13.03
N GLU A 179 -25.61 1.64 12.15
CA GLU A 179 -26.19 2.37 11.01
C GLU A 179 -27.05 1.46 10.13
N ILE A 180 -26.65 0.21 9.89
CA ILE A 180 -27.44 -0.70 9.05
C ILE A 180 -28.79 -1.06 9.68
N LEU A 181 -28.92 -0.98 11.01
CA LEU A 181 -30.17 -1.28 11.73
C LEU A 181 -31.20 -0.16 11.60
N LEU A 182 -30.79 1.03 11.14
CA LEU A 182 -31.68 2.16 10.89
C LEU A 182 -32.43 2.06 9.56
N ASN A 183 -32.01 1.15 8.67
CA ASN A 183 -32.67 0.98 7.37
C ASN A 183 -34.03 0.28 7.56
N ALA A 184 -35.11 0.90 7.07
CA ALA A 184 -36.44 0.32 6.99
C ALA A 184 -36.82 0.05 5.52
N LEU A 185 -37.65 -0.97 5.29
CA LEU A 185 -38.17 -1.35 3.96
C LEU A 185 -39.43 -0.55 3.60
#